data_AF-A0A1L0CVV4-F1
#
_entry.id   AF-A0A1L0CVV4-F1
#
_cell.length_a   1.000
_cell.length_b   1.000
_cell.length_c   1.000
_cell.angle_alpha   90.00
_cell.angle_beta   90.00
_cell.angle_gamma   90.00
#
_symmetry.space_group_name_H-M   'P 1'
#
loop_
_entity.id
_entity.type
_entity.pdbx_description
1 polymer ?
#
loop_
_entity_poly.entity_id
_entity_poly.type
_entity_poly.pdbx_seq_one_letter_code
_entity_poly.pdbx_strand_id
1 'polypeptide(L)'
;MFKINKVLLNTPYSKQIHSLISTSNLKPSKCVVKDISGGCGSMFEIHISSSMFNNINKVKQHKLVNDLLKDEIPKWHGLVLHTNKD
;
A
#
# COMPACT_ATOMS: atom_id res chain seq x y z
N MET A 1 -4.48 15.27 -22.11
CA MET A 1 -4.04 16.08 -20.95
C MET A 1 -4.42 15.33 -19.68
N PHE A 2 -3.54 14.43 -19.21
CA PHE A 2 -3.81 13.62 -18.03
C PHE A 2 -3.84 14.52 -16.80
N LYS A 3 -5.01 14.65 -16.17
CA LYS A 3 -5.13 15.26 -14.85
C LYS A 3 -4.33 14.40 -13.89
N ILE A 4 -3.11 14.81 -13.57
CA ILE A 4 -2.29 14.23 -12.52
C ILE A 4 -3.05 14.53 -11.22
N ASN A 5 -3.88 13.58 -10.79
CA ASN A 5 -4.67 13.67 -9.58
C ASN A 5 -3.73 13.90 -8.40
N LYS A 6 -3.75 15.12 -7.88
CA LYS A 6 -3.14 15.57 -6.63
C LYS A 6 -3.83 14.95 -5.40
N VAL A 7 -4.12 13.65 -5.47
CA VAL A 7 -4.83 12.83 -4.46
C VAL A 7 -3.87 11.79 -3.84
N LEU A 8 -2.60 11.79 -4.28
CA LEU A 8 -1.70 10.66 -4.05
C LEU A 8 -1.02 10.62 -2.67
N LEU A 9 -1.10 11.68 -1.85
CA LEU A 9 -0.43 11.72 -0.53
C LEU A 9 -1.12 12.77 0.37
N ASN A 10 -2.40 12.58 0.69
CA ASN A 10 -3.20 13.61 1.36
C ASN A 10 -2.87 13.79 2.86
N THR A 11 -2.17 12.83 3.48
CA THR A 11 -1.76 12.94 4.88
C THR A 11 -0.27 12.64 5.05
N PRO A 12 0.41 13.21 6.07
CA PRO A 12 1.79 12.84 6.40
C PRO A 12 1.94 11.34 6.66
N TYR A 13 0.91 10.73 7.24
CA TYR A 13 0.92 9.31 7.58
C TYR A 13 0.85 8.40 6.33
N SER A 14 0.05 8.75 5.31
CA SER A 14 0.04 8.00 4.05
C SER A 14 1.40 8.04 3.34
N LYS A 15 2.15 9.15 3.47
CA LYS A 15 3.53 9.25 2.96
C LYS A 15 4.48 8.33 3.70
N GLN A 16 4.34 8.21 5.01
CA GLN A 16 5.16 7.32 5.83
C GLN A 16 4.92 5.86 5.44
N ILE A 17 3.65 5.44 5.31
CA ILE A 17 3.30 4.07 4.87
C ILE A 17 3.85 3.80 3.46
N HIS A 18 3.69 4.74 2.53
CA HIS A 18 4.26 4.62 1.19
C HIS A 18 5.79 4.41 1.27
N SER A 19 6.49 5.23 2.04
CA SER A 19 7.94 5.11 2.19
C SER A 19 8.35 3.76 2.78
N LEU A 20 7.63 3.27 3.80
CA LEU A 20 7.88 1.97 4.43
C LEU A 20 7.77 0.83 3.40
N ILE A 21 6.73 0.85 2.56
CA ILE A 21 6.51 -0.17 1.53
C ILE A 21 7.58 -0.06 0.44
N SER A 22 7.91 1.15 -0.01
CA SER A 22 8.90 1.38 -1.06
C SER A 22 10.33 0.97 -0.65
N THR A 23 10.69 1.11 0.62
CA THR A 23 12.02 0.71 1.12
C THR A 23 12.09 -0.75 1.60
N SER A 24 10.96 -1.46 1.59
CA SER A 24 10.89 -2.85 2.01
C SER A 24 11.50 -3.82 1.00
N ASN A 25 11.67 -5.07 1.43
CA ASN A 25 12.14 -6.17 0.57
C ASN A 25 11.18 -6.52 -0.58
N LEU A 26 9.96 -5.94 -0.62
CA LEU A 26 9.02 -6.15 -1.71
C LEU A 26 9.46 -5.50 -3.02
N LYS A 27 10.40 -4.54 -2.99
CA LYS A 27 10.93 -3.83 -4.16
C LYS A 27 9.84 -3.49 -5.20
N PRO A 28 8.79 -2.78 -4.79
CA PRO A 28 7.63 -2.55 -5.66
C PRO A 28 8.02 -1.69 -6.85
N SER A 29 7.61 -2.10 -8.06
CA SER A 29 7.72 -1.29 -9.27
C SER A 29 6.74 -0.11 -9.25
N LYS A 30 5.57 -0.31 -8.62
CA LYS A 30 4.53 0.69 -8.40
C LYS A 30 3.95 0.50 -7.01
N CYS A 31 3.84 1.59 -6.27
CA CYS A 31 3.18 1.66 -4.98
C CYS A 31 2.28 2.88 -4.96
N VAL A 32 1.01 2.68 -4.61
CA VAL A 32 0.05 3.77 -4.39
C VAL A 32 -0.61 3.54 -3.05
N VAL A 33 -0.52 4.52 -2.16
CA VAL A 33 -1.17 4.51 -0.85
C VAL A 33 -2.16 5.67 -0.82
N LYS A 34 -3.43 5.35 -0.63
CA LYS A 34 -4.51 6.32 -0.57
C LYS A 34 -5.20 6.24 0.78
N ASP A 35 -5.31 7.38 1.45
CA ASP A 35 -6.15 7.52 2.64
C ASP A 35 -7.62 7.63 2.19
N ILE A 36 -8.44 6.68 2.61
CA ILE A 36 -9.89 6.64 2.35
C ILE A 36 -10.72 6.90 3.60
N SER A 37 -10.08 7.32 4.70
CA SER A 37 -10.74 7.73 5.95
C SER A 37 -11.15 9.21 6.00
N GLY A 38 -10.98 9.94 4.90
CA GLY A 38 -11.23 11.39 4.88
C GLY A 38 -10.17 12.22 5.59
N GLY A 39 -8.96 11.68 5.80
CA GLY A 39 -7.82 12.39 6.39
C GLY A 39 -7.60 12.13 7.89
N CYS A 40 -8.38 11.25 8.50
CA CYS A 40 -8.18 10.80 9.89
C CYS A 40 -6.97 9.85 10.02
N GLY A 41 -6.54 9.21 8.92
CA GLY A 41 -5.44 8.26 8.91
C GLY A 41 -5.80 6.88 9.49
N SER A 42 -7.09 6.52 9.46
CA SER A 42 -7.59 5.27 10.04
C SER A 42 -7.99 4.23 9.00
N MET A 43 -7.98 4.54 7.70
CA MET A 43 -8.36 3.59 6.65
C MET A 43 -7.60 3.86 5.36
N PHE A 44 -7.00 2.80 4.79
CA PHE A 44 -6.14 2.92 3.62
C PHE A 44 -6.52 1.96 2.51
N GLU A 45 -6.35 2.44 1.27
CA GLU A 45 -6.37 1.64 0.06
C GLU A 45 -4.96 1.62 -0.53
N ILE A 46 -4.37 0.43 -0.67
CA ILE A 46 -2.98 0.25 -1.08
C ILE A 46 -2.93 -0.61 -2.33
N HIS A 47 -2.25 -0.11 -3.37
CA HIS A 47 -1.98 -0.84 -4.61
C HIS A 47 -0.48 -1.05 -4.76
N ILE A 48 -0.07 -2.31 -4.90
CA ILE A 48 1.34 -2.70 -5.01
C ILE A 48 1.51 -3.59 -6.25
N SER A 49 2.46 -3.22 -7.10
CA SER A 49 2.98 -4.07 -8.17
C SER A 49 4.43 -4.42 -7.89
N SER A 50 4.77 -5.72 -7.99
CA SER A 50 6.14 -6.19 -7.78
C SER A 50 6.40 -7.52 -8.50
N SER A 51 7.57 -7.64 -9.12
CA SER A 51 8.10 -8.88 -9.68
C SER A 51 8.21 -10.02 -8.65
N MET A 52 8.32 -9.71 -7.35
CA MET A 52 8.30 -10.71 -6.27
C MET A 52 6.98 -11.48 -6.24
N PHE A 53 5.90 -10.90 -6.77
CA PHE A 53 4.57 -11.51 -6.79
C PHE A 53 4.37 -12.51 -7.92
N ASN A 54 5.28 -12.56 -8.91
CA ASN A 54 5.09 -13.32 -10.14
C ASN A 54 4.96 -14.84 -9.88
N ASN A 55 5.71 -15.35 -8.90
CA ASN A 55 5.77 -16.77 -8.55
C ASN A 55 4.92 -17.18 -7.36
N ILE A 56 4.07 -16.28 -6.83
CA ILE A 56 3.21 -16.55 -5.68
C ILE A 56 1.75 -16.21 -5.97
N ASN A 57 0.83 -16.90 -5.28
CA ASN A 57 -0.61 -16.65 -5.40
C ASN A 57 -1.02 -15.39 -4.61
N LYS A 58 -2.23 -14.87 -4.85
CA LYS A 58 -2.73 -13.66 -4.18
C LYS A 58 -2.69 -13.76 -2.66
N VAL A 59 -3.07 -14.90 -2.07
CA VAL A 59 -3.05 -15.09 -0.61
C VAL A 59 -1.64 -14.88 -0.04
N LYS A 60 -0.61 -15.46 -0.67
CA LYS A 60 0.79 -15.25 -0.26
C LYS A 60 1.25 -13.81 -0.49
N GLN A 61 0.82 -13.16 -1.57
CA GLN A 61 1.11 -11.74 -1.80
C GLN A 61 0.55 -10.86 -0.67
N HIS A 62 -0.73 -11.04 -0.34
CA HIS A 62 -1.37 -10.32 0.77
C HIS A 62 -0.69 -10.63 2.10
N LYS A 63 -0.30 -11.88 2.36
CA LYS A 63 0.43 -12.25 3.58
C LYS A 63 1.75 -11.48 3.71
N LEU A 64 2.54 -11.40 2.65
CA LEU A 64 3.81 -10.65 2.67
C LEU A 64 3.62 -9.16 2.98
N VAL A 65 2.58 -8.55 2.40
CA VAL A 65 2.28 -7.13 2.67
C VAL A 65 1.73 -6.94 4.08
N ASN A 66 0.85 -7.84 4.53
CA ASN A 66 0.32 -7.80 5.89
C ASN A 66 1.41 -8.00 6.94
N ASP A 67 2.37 -8.89 6.69
CA ASP A 67 3.52 -9.11 7.57
C ASP A 67 4.41 -7.86 7.65
N LEU A 68 4.58 -7.14 6.53
CA LEU A 68 5.29 -5.86 6.50
C LEU A 68 4.55 -4.75 7.27
N LEU A 69 3.22 -4.74 7.20
CA LEU A 69 2.36 -3.72 7.82
C LEU A 69 1.77 -4.16 9.16
N LYS A 70 2.26 -5.26 9.75
CA LYS A 70 1.67 -5.90 10.94
C LYS A 70 1.54 -4.96 12.15
N ASP A 71 2.45 -3.99 12.28
CA ASP A 71 2.51 -3.06 13.39
C ASP A 71 1.61 -1.83 13.15
N GLU A 72 1.22 -1.59 11.90
CA GLU A 72 0.37 -0.46 11.51
C GLU A 72 -1.10 -0.86 11.36
N ILE A 73 -1.39 -2.06 10.82
CA ILE A 73 -2.76 -2.57 10.62
C ILE A 73 -3.63 -2.49 11.89
N PRO A 74 -3.16 -2.83 13.10
CA PRO A 74 -3.98 -2.73 14.31
C PRO A 74 -4.43 -1.31 14.67
N LYS A 75 -3.76 -0.28 14.13
CA LYS A 75 -4.11 1.13 14.34
C LYS A 75 -5.21 1.59 13.37
N TRP A 76 -5.50 0.80 12.34
CA TRP A 76 -6.45 1.15 11.29
C TRP A 76 -7.80 0.48 11.52
N HIS A 77 -8.86 1.20 11.19
CA HIS A 77 -10.22 0.69 11.07
C HIS A 77 -10.34 -0.32 9.92
N GLY A 78 -9.57 -0.14 8.85
CA GLY A 78 -9.61 -1.03 7.69
C GLY A 78 -8.49 -0.82 6.69
N LEU A 79 -8.20 -1.87 5.94
CA LEU A 79 -7.24 -1.89 4.85
C LEU A 79 -7.86 -2.57 3.63
N VAL A 80 -7.84 -1.88 2.50
CA VAL A 80 -8.12 -2.48 1.20
C VAL A 80 -6.79 -2.64 0.47
N LEU A 81 -6.40 -3.88 0.22
CA LEU A 81 -5.11 -4.20 -0.40
C LEU A 81 -5.30 -4.81 -1.78
N HIS A 82 -4.58 -4.28 -2.76
CA HIS A 82 -4.51 -4.79 -4.12
C HIS A 82 -3.06 -5.09 -4.47
N THR A 83 -2.79 -6.35 -4.81
CA THR A 83 -1.47 -6.79 -5.27
C THR A 83 -1.54 -7.26 -6.72
N ASN A 84 -0.58 -6.82 -7.52
CA ASN A 84 -0.45 -7.17 -8.93
C ASN A 84 0.95 -7.66 -9.26
N LYS A 85 1.02 -8.63 -10.17
CA LYS A 85 2.26 -9.10 -10.76
C LYS A 85 2.78 -8.04 -11.73
N ASP A 86 4.10 -7.93 -11.86
CA ASP A 86 4.75 -7.12 -12.89
C ASP A 86 4.79 -7.85 -14.23
#